data_AF-A0A1R1ERL5-F1
#
_entry.id   AF-A0A1R1ERL5-F1
#
_cell.length_a   1.000
_cell.length_b   1.000
_cell.length_c   1.000
_cell.angle_alpha   90.00
_cell.angle_beta   90.00
_cell.angle_gamma   90.00
#
_symmetry.space_group_name_H-M   'P 1'
#
loop_
_entity.id
_entity.type
_entity.pdbx_description
1 polymer ?
#
loop_
_entity_poly.entity_id
_entity_poly.type
_entity_poly.pdbx_seq_one_letter_code
_entity_poly.pdbx_strand_id
1 'polypeptide(L)'
;MANNKDNRKMTVEEAGRMGGEQTAKTHDKEFYQEIGRKGGEATADSHDREFYEEIGRKGGEATSDSHDREFYQEIGRQGGEARSDSDGRDGKMSREEAGRKGGEARARQRDNS
;
A
#
# COMPACT_ATOMS: atom_id res chain seq x y z
N MET A 1 35.39 -33.75 36.75
CA MET A 1 35.04 -32.90 35.59
C MET A 1 33.60 -32.48 35.76
N ALA A 2 33.35 -31.21 36.08
CA ALA A 2 31.99 -30.71 36.35
C ALA A 2 31.22 -30.52 35.04
N ASN A 3 29.97 -31.00 35.02
CA ASN A 3 29.04 -30.92 33.90
C ASN A 3 28.77 -29.45 33.53
N ASN A 4 29.42 -28.97 32.48
CA ASN A 4 29.07 -27.73 31.82
C ASN A 4 27.91 -28.00 30.85
N LYS A 5 26.72 -28.24 31.42
CA LYS A 5 25.47 -28.39 30.66
C LYS A 5 24.55 -27.23 31.02
N ASP A 6 24.41 -26.35 30.03
CA ASP A 6 23.16 -25.66 29.72
C ASP A 6 22.78 -24.47 30.62
N ASN A 7 23.68 -23.49 30.70
CA ASN A 7 23.31 -22.10 31.05
C ASN A 7 23.33 -21.19 29.81
N ARG A 8 22.91 -21.71 28.64
CA ARG A 8 22.63 -20.86 27.46
C ARG A 8 21.35 -20.08 27.74
N LYS A 9 21.52 -18.90 28.33
CA LYS A 9 20.46 -17.92 28.49
C LYS A 9 19.94 -17.57 27.08
N MET A 10 18.66 -17.87 26.83
CA MET A 10 17.98 -17.54 25.59
C MET A 10 18.13 -16.05 25.29
N THR A 11 18.46 -15.73 24.04
CA THR A 11 18.55 -14.34 23.57
C THR A 11 17.16 -13.74 23.35
N VAL A 12 17.06 -12.40 23.37
CA VAL A 12 15.79 -11.70 23.09
C VAL A 12 15.28 -11.99 21.69
N GLU A 13 16.20 -12.08 20.73
CA GLU A 13 15.88 -12.41 19.33
C GLU A 13 15.33 -13.84 19.22
N GLU A 14 15.95 -14.82 19.86
CA GLU A 14 15.45 -16.20 19.89
C GLU A 14 14.07 -16.29 20.55
N ALA A 15 13.87 -15.59 21.66
CA ALA A 15 12.57 -15.51 22.33
C ALA A 15 11.50 -14.90 21.41
N GLY A 16 11.83 -13.82 20.70
CA GLY A 16 10.95 -13.18 19.73
C GLY A 16 10.58 -14.10 18.57
N ARG A 17 11.58 -14.80 18.00
CA ARG A 17 11.37 -15.78 16.92
C ARG A 17 10.44 -16.91 17.37
N MET A 18 10.70 -17.51 18.54
CA MET A 18 9.85 -18.59 19.06
C MET A 18 8.42 -18.13 19.36
N GLY A 19 8.25 -16.91 19.89
CA GLY A 19 6.92 -16.33 20.09
C GLY A 19 6.16 -16.15 18.77
N GLY A 20 6.85 -15.64 17.74
CA GLY A 20 6.27 -15.50 16.39
C GLY A 20 5.90 -16.84 15.76
N GLU A 21 6.80 -17.83 15.82
CA GLU A 21 6.55 -19.19 15.31
C GLU A 21 5.38 -19.87 16.02
N GLN A 22 5.26 -19.71 17.34
CA GLN A 22 4.15 -20.25 18.08
C GLN A 22 2.83 -19.59 17.68
N THR A 23 2.82 -18.26 17.57
CA THR A 23 1.65 -17.47 17.13
C THR A 23 1.19 -17.90 15.74
N ALA A 24 2.14 -18.08 14.81
CA ALA A 24 1.83 -18.51 13.45
C ALA A 24 1.27 -19.94 13.36
N LYS A 25 1.59 -20.81 14.33
CA LYS A 25 1.03 -22.17 14.41
C LYS A 25 -0.36 -22.22 15.03
N THR A 26 -0.70 -21.27 15.89
CA THR A 26 -1.97 -21.28 16.64
C THR A 26 -3.06 -20.41 16.04
N HIS A 27 -2.72 -19.51 15.12
CA HIS A 27 -3.65 -18.53 14.57
C HIS A 27 -3.75 -18.60 13.05
N ASP A 28 -4.99 -18.46 12.58
CA ASP A 28 -5.32 -18.47 11.16
C ASP A 28 -5.38 -17.06 10.57
N LYS A 29 -5.65 -16.99 9.26
CA LYS A 29 -5.74 -15.73 8.49
C LYS A 29 -6.65 -14.68 9.15
N GLU A 30 -7.79 -15.09 9.70
CA GLU A 30 -8.78 -14.18 10.30
C GLU A 30 -8.20 -13.40 11.49
N PHE A 31 -7.35 -14.04 12.30
CA PHE A 31 -6.67 -13.40 13.43
C PHE A 31 -5.80 -12.22 12.98
N TYR A 32 -5.00 -12.43 11.93
CA TYR A 32 -4.15 -11.38 11.38
C TYR A 32 -4.94 -10.27 10.70
N GLN A 33 -6.06 -10.62 10.03
CA GLN A 33 -6.97 -9.64 9.46
C GLN A 33 -7.62 -8.76 10.52
N GLU A 34 -8.05 -9.34 11.65
CA GLU A 34 -8.61 -8.58 12.76
C GLU A 34 -7.58 -7.64 13.37
N ILE A 35 -6.34 -8.10 13.59
CA ILE A 35 -5.27 -7.25 14.11
C ILE A 35 -4.97 -6.10 13.13
N GLY A 36 -4.87 -6.40 11.84
CA GLY A 36 -4.67 -5.39 10.80
C GLY A 36 -5.79 -4.36 10.76
N ARG A 37 -7.05 -4.81 10.86
CA ARG A 37 -8.23 -3.93 10.92
C ARG A 37 -8.17 -3.00 12.14
N LYS A 38 -7.93 -3.55 13.33
CA LYS A 38 -7.83 -2.76 14.57
C LYS A 38 -6.71 -1.72 14.49
N GLY A 39 -5.56 -2.09 13.93
CA GLY A 39 -4.46 -1.14 13.71
C GLY A 39 -4.83 -0.02 12.73
N GLY A 40 -5.54 -0.36 11.65
CA GLY A 40 -6.05 0.61 10.68
C GLY A 40 -7.06 1.57 11.29
N GLU A 41 -8.05 1.06 12.03
CA GLU A 41 -9.06 1.86 12.73
C GLU A 41 -8.41 2.80 13.75
N ALA A 42 -7.51 2.29 14.60
CA ALA A 42 -6.79 3.13 15.56
C ALA A 42 -5.95 4.23 14.88
N THR A 43 -5.35 3.94 13.72
CA THR A 43 -4.59 4.94 12.95
C THR A 43 -5.52 5.99 12.36
N ALA A 44 -6.67 5.58 11.81
CA ALA A 44 -7.66 6.48 11.24
C ALA A 44 -8.30 7.40 12.30
N ASP A 45 -8.54 6.89 13.51
CA ASP A 45 -9.09 7.69 14.61
C ASP A 45 -8.09 8.72 15.16
N SER A 46 -6.79 8.46 15.04
CA SER A 46 -5.73 9.29 15.63
C SER A 46 -5.09 10.29 14.67
N HIS A 47 -5.32 10.15 13.36
CA HIS A 47 -4.63 10.94 12.34
C HIS A 47 -5.58 11.54 11.31
N ASP A 48 -5.33 12.82 11.01
CA ASP A 48 -6.08 13.57 10.02
C ASP A 48 -5.53 13.38 8.59
N ARG A 49 -6.21 14.00 7.63
CA ARG A 49 -5.86 13.98 6.21
C ARG A 49 -4.39 14.28 5.92
N GLU A 50 -3.80 15.25 6.62
CA GLU A 50 -2.41 15.69 6.40
C GLU A 50 -1.39 14.57 6.62
N PHE A 51 -1.65 13.67 7.57
CA PHE A 51 -0.81 12.52 7.84
C PHE A 51 -0.74 11.56 6.65
N TYR A 52 -1.89 11.26 6.04
CA TYR A 52 -1.95 10.39 4.87
C TYR A 52 -1.32 11.05 3.63
N GLU A 53 -1.49 12.36 3.48
CA GLU A 53 -0.82 13.13 2.41
C GLU A 53 0.70 13.12 2.58
N GLU A 54 1.21 13.24 3.81
CA GLU A 54 2.64 13.14 4.10
C GLU A 54 3.19 11.73 3.82
N ILE A 55 2.50 10.68 4.26
CA ILE A 55 2.91 9.29 3.99
C ILE A 55 2.90 9.00 2.50
N GLY A 56 1.85 9.42 1.79
CA GLY A 56 1.76 9.27 0.34
C GLY A 56 2.90 9.98 -0.38
N ARG A 57 3.24 11.21 0.05
CA ARG A 57 4.36 11.97 -0.50
C ARG A 57 5.69 11.26 -0.29
N LYS A 58 5.99 10.82 0.94
CA LYS A 58 7.22 10.08 1.26
C LYS A 58 7.35 8.79 0.46
N GLY A 59 6.25 8.05 0.29
CA GLY A 59 6.23 6.85 -0.55
C GLY A 59 6.50 7.15 -2.03
N GLY A 60 5.90 8.23 -2.54
CA GLY A 60 6.12 8.70 -3.91
C GLY A 60 7.55 9.18 -4.17
N GLU A 61 8.13 9.94 -3.24
CA GLU A 61 9.53 10.40 -3.28
C GLU A 61 10.48 9.22 -3.26
N ALA A 62 10.33 8.28 -2.31
CA ALA A 62 11.17 7.09 -2.23
C ALA A 62 11.11 6.23 -3.51
N THR A 63 9.92 6.10 -4.11
CA THR A 63 9.73 5.39 -5.37
C THR A 63 10.41 6.12 -6.52
N SER A 64 10.27 7.45 -6.60
CA SER A 64 10.88 8.29 -7.63
C SER A 64 12.41 8.32 -7.57
N ASP A 65 12.97 8.28 -6.37
CA ASP A 65 14.42 8.24 -6.16
C ASP A 65 15.04 6.89 -6.54
N SER A 66 14.26 5.81 -6.45
CA SER A 66 14.75 4.43 -6.66
C SER A 66 14.41 3.84 -8.03
N HIS A 67 13.54 4.48 -8.81
CA HIS A 67 13.02 3.89 -10.05
C HIS A 67 13.09 4.85 -11.24
N ASP A 68 13.52 4.29 -12.38
CA ASP A 68 13.63 4.99 -13.64
C ASP A 68 12.32 5.01 -14.43
N ARG A 69 12.33 5.72 -15.56
CA ARG A 69 11.19 5.86 -16.48
C ARG A 69 10.58 4.51 -16.90
N GLU A 70 11.38 3.45 -17.06
CA GLU A 70 10.89 2.12 -17.46
C GLU A 70 9.95 1.50 -16.42
N PHE A 71 10.24 1.67 -15.13
CA PHE A 71 9.38 1.20 -14.05
C PHE A 71 7.99 1.85 -14.12
N TYR A 72 7.93 3.17 -14.33
CA TYR A 72 6.66 3.89 -14.47
C TYR A 72 5.87 3.48 -15.71
N GLN A 73 6.56 3.11 -16.81
CA GLN A 73 5.90 2.57 -18.00
C GLN A 73 5.32 1.19 -17.73
N GLU A 74 6.05 0.32 -17.02
CA GLU A 74 5.61 -1.03 -16.70
C GLU A 74 4.38 -1.02 -15.78
N ILE A 75 4.41 -0.27 -14.67
CA ILE A 75 3.26 -0.17 -13.76
C ILE A 75 2.06 0.49 -14.45
N GLY A 76 2.30 1.44 -15.36
CA GLY A 76 1.25 2.05 -16.19
C GLY A 76 0.62 1.04 -17.15
N ARG A 77 1.44 0.18 -17.77
CA ARG A 77 0.97 -0.91 -18.63
C ARG A 77 0.14 -1.92 -17.86
N GLN A 78 0.66 -2.40 -16.72
CA GLN A 78 -0.05 -3.34 -15.84
C GLN A 78 -1.38 -2.77 -15.34
N GLY A 79 -1.43 -1.49 -14.95
CA GLY A 79 -2.66 -0.82 -14.55
C GLY A 79 -3.68 -0.67 -15.69
N GLY A 80 -3.19 -0.49 -16.93
CA GLY A 80 -4.03 -0.46 -18.13
C GLY A 80 -4.55 -1.84 -18.55
N GLU A 81 -3.72 -2.88 -18.43
CA GLU A 81 -4.08 -4.28 -18.69
C GLU A 81 -5.13 -4.76 -17.69
N ALA A 82 -4.94 -4.54 -16.39
CA ALA A 82 -5.91 -4.92 -15.34
C ALA A 82 -7.31 -4.28 -15.55
N ARG A 83 -7.35 -3.05 -16.05
CA ARG A 83 -8.61 -2.38 -16.44
C ARG A 83 -9.19 -2.98 -17.71
N SER A 84 -8.34 -3.33 -18.68
CA SER A 84 -8.78 -3.91 -19.95
C SER A 84 -9.33 -5.32 -19.80
N ASP A 85 -8.81 -6.12 -18.86
CA ASP A 85 -9.36 -7.44 -18.51
C ASP A 85 -10.68 -7.35 -17.73
N SER A 86 -10.93 -6.23 -17.06
CA SER A 86 -12.18 -5.96 -16.34
C SER A 86 -13.27 -5.36 -17.24
N ASP A 87 -12.88 -4.66 -18.31
CA ASP A 87 -13.77 -3.92 -19.22
C ASP A 87 -14.09 -4.71 -20.49
N GLY A 88 -14.76 -5.85 -20.32
CA GLY A 88 -15.56 -6.44 -21.38
C GLY A 88 -16.75 -5.53 -21.72
N ARG A 89 -16.49 -4.48 -22.54
CA ARG A 89 -17.46 -3.57 -23.19
C ARG A 89 -18.48 -2.93 -22.24
N ASP A 90 -18.33 -1.65 -21.91
CA ASP A 90 -19.44 -0.67 -21.74
C ASP A 90 -19.00 0.66 -21.08
N GLY A 91 -17.78 0.75 -20.54
CA GLY A 91 -17.32 1.95 -19.80
C GLY A 91 -16.39 2.94 -20.54
N LYS A 92 -15.94 2.64 -21.77
CA LYS A 92 -14.94 3.49 -22.46
C LYS A 92 -15.60 4.75 -23.03
N MET A 93 -15.59 5.81 -22.23
CA MET A 93 -15.89 7.18 -22.65
C MET A 93 -15.10 7.50 -23.93
N SER A 94 -15.78 8.00 -24.96
CA SER A 94 -15.15 8.20 -26.27
C SER A 94 -14.04 9.25 -26.19
N ARG A 95 -13.04 9.16 -27.08
CA ARG A 95 -11.95 10.15 -27.17
C ARG A 95 -12.48 11.57 -27.32
N GLU A 96 -13.62 11.72 -27.99
CA GLU A 96 -14.29 12.99 -28.24
C GLU A 96 -14.99 13.55 -26.99
N GLU A 97 -15.61 12.68 -26.20
CA GLU A 97 -16.23 13.03 -24.91
C GLU A 97 -15.18 13.40 -23.86
N ALA A 98 -14.07 12.65 -23.80
CA ALA A 98 -12.92 13.00 -22.97
C ALA A 98 -12.31 14.36 -23.36
N GLY A 99 -12.20 14.63 -24.66
CA GLY A 99 -11.71 15.92 -25.19
C GLY A 99 -12.60 17.09 -24.81
N ARG A 100 -13.93 16.93 -24.95
CA ARG A 100 -14.91 17.96 -24.58
C ARG A 100 -14.89 18.24 -23.08
N LYS A 101 -14.90 17.20 -22.25
CA LYS A 101 -14.88 17.31 -20.78
C LYS A 101 -13.58 17.92 -20.26
N GLY A 102 -12.44 17.57 -20.85
CA GLY A 102 -11.14 18.19 -20.55
C GLY A 102 -11.06 19.66 -20.98
N GLY A 103 -11.67 20.01 -22.11
CA GLY A 103 -11.80 21.40 -22.58
C GLY A 103 -12.67 22.25 -21.66
N GLU A 104 -13.82 21.74 -21.24
CA GLU A 104 -14.71 22.42 -20.29
C GLU A 104 -14.07 22.63 -18.92
N ALA A 105 -13.33 21.64 -18.41
CA ALA A 105 -12.61 21.77 -17.14
C ALA A 105 -11.56 22.90 -17.19
N ARG A 106 -10.87 23.07 -18.33
CA ARG A 106 -9.93 24.18 -18.57
C ARG A 106 -10.63 25.52 -18.74
N ALA A 107 -11.81 25.56 -19.34
CA ALA A 107 -12.59 26.79 -19.50
C ALA A 107 -13.09 27.30 -18.14
N ARG A 108 -13.64 26.41 -17.29
CA ARG A 108 -14.13 26.77 -15.95
C ARG A 108 -13.05 27.30 -15.00
N GLN A 109 -11.79 26.92 -15.19
CA GLN A 109 -10.67 27.47 -14.42
C GLN A 109 -10.29 28.91 -14.82
N ARG A 110 -10.66 29.36 -16.03
CA ARG A 110 -10.38 30.72 -16.51
C ARG A 110 -11.45 31.74 -16.12
N ASP A 111 -12.68 31.31 -15.91
CA ASP A 111 -13.80 32.20 -15.54
C ASP A 111 -13.86 32.51 -14.03
N ASN A 112 -12.97 31.93 -13.22
CA ASN A 112 -12.89 32.14 -11.77
C ASN A 112 -11.59 32.88 -11.35
N SER A 113 -11.03 33.69 -12.26
CA SER A 113 -9.90 34.61 -12.03
C SER A 113 -10.33 36.06 -12.25
#